data_AF-S2RDL4-F1
#
_entry.id   AF-S2RDL4-F1
#
_cell.length_a   1.000
_cell.length_b   1.000
_cell.length_c   1.000
_cell.angle_alpha   90.00
_cell.angle_beta   90.00
_cell.angle_gamma   90.00
#
_symmetry.space_group_name_H-M   'P 1'
#
loop_
_entity.id
_entity.type
_entity.pdbx_description
1 polymer ?
#
loop_
_entity_poly.entity_id
_entity_poly.type
_entity_poly.pdbx_seq_one_letter_code
_entity_poly.pdbx_strand_id
1 'polypeptide(L)'
;NEADFPTNVCAPAIKTAQSLGVPLTFHAGECHCPQNIAEAVRLGIPRIGHATACFDQPALIEKIVETGTTVELCLTSNLQTKAARTLAEFPYQALKKAGAKITINTDNRTVSNTTLTQEYQRYQQAFGTTAADFLAFNLNTIDAAFIPDADKKSLRDQLHQDYATYC
;
A
#
# COMPACT_ATOMS: atom_id res chain seq x y z
N ASN A 1 -8.54 1.35 15.54
CA ASN A 1 -8.59 2.73 16.07
C ASN A 1 -7.16 3.20 16.22
N GLU A 2 -6.60 3.80 15.16
CA GLU A 2 -5.18 4.17 15.11
C GLU A 2 -4.88 5.43 15.97
N ALA A 3 -5.84 6.36 16.06
CA ALA A 3 -5.67 7.60 16.82
C ALA A 3 -5.47 7.35 18.32
N ASP A 4 -6.23 6.40 18.88
CA ASP A 4 -6.16 6.06 20.30
C ASP A 4 -4.98 5.11 20.63
N PHE A 5 -4.40 4.45 19.62
CA PHE A 5 -3.32 3.49 19.76
C PHE A 5 -2.22 3.75 18.72
N PRO A 6 -1.43 4.82 18.90
CA PRO A 6 -0.38 5.19 17.96
C PRO A 6 0.70 4.10 17.85
N THR A 7 1.41 4.08 16.71
CA THR A 7 2.38 3.02 16.36
C THR A 7 3.40 2.73 17.46
N ASN A 8 3.86 3.76 18.16
CA ASN A 8 4.86 3.63 19.23
C ASN A 8 4.38 2.77 20.41
N VAL A 9 3.08 2.75 20.72
CA VAL A 9 2.49 1.90 21.76
C VAL A 9 2.60 0.42 21.36
N CYS A 10 2.51 0.12 20.06
CA CYS A 10 2.65 -1.22 19.52
C CYS A 10 4.11 -1.66 19.30
N ALA A 11 5.09 -0.76 19.47
CA ALA A 11 6.49 -1.05 19.19
C ALA A 11 7.05 -2.30 19.90
N PRO A 12 6.73 -2.59 21.18
CA PRO A 12 7.16 -3.85 21.80
C PRO A 12 6.61 -5.09 21.09
N ALA A 13 5.33 -5.09 20.70
CA ALA A 13 4.71 -6.21 19.99
C ALA A 13 5.29 -6.39 18.59
N ILE A 14 5.53 -5.29 17.86
CA ILE A 14 6.19 -5.28 16.55
C ILE A 14 7.59 -5.91 16.66
N LYS A 15 8.39 -5.49 17.64
CA LYS A 15 9.74 -6.05 17.86
C LYS A 15 9.70 -7.54 18.19
N THR A 16 8.73 -7.97 18.99
CA THR A 16 8.54 -9.40 19.28
C THR A 16 8.24 -10.18 17.99
N ALA A 17 7.28 -9.73 17.18
CA ALA A 17 6.96 -10.38 15.90
C ALA A 17 8.18 -10.47 14.96
N GLN A 18 8.96 -9.39 14.87
CA GLN A 18 10.20 -9.34 14.11
C GLN A 18 11.25 -10.33 14.63
N SER A 19 11.44 -10.43 15.95
CA SER A 19 12.39 -11.38 16.56
C SER A 19 12.05 -12.84 16.30
N LEU A 20 10.77 -13.12 16.06
CA LEU A 20 10.25 -14.46 15.73
C LEU A 20 10.25 -14.72 14.21
N GLY A 21 10.66 -13.76 13.38
CA GLY A 21 10.65 -13.88 11.93
C GLY A 21 9.24 -13.94 11.32
N VAL A 22 8.22 -13.43 12.02
CA VAL A 22 6.84 -13.42 11.52
C VAL A 22 6.70 -12.35 10.44
N PRO A 23 6.20 -12.69 9.23
CA PRO A 23 5.90 -11.69 8.21
C PRO A 23 4.89 -10.65 8.71
N LEU A 24 5.17 -9.36 8.48
CA LEU A 24 4.46 -8.27 9.14
C LEU A 24 3.97 -7.21 8.14
N THR A 25 2.70 -6.84 8.25
CA THR A 25 2.16 -5.58 7.71
C THR A 25 1.59 -4.78 8.88
N PHE A 26 1.47 -3.46 8.73
CA PHE A 26 0.93 -2.60 9.78
C PHE A 26 0.10 -1.46 9.19
N HIS A 27 -1.10 -1.22 9.74
CA HIS A 27 -1.88 -0.05 9.35
C HIS A 27 -1.26 1.20 9.95
N ALA A 28 -1.01 2.22 9.15
CA ALA A 28 -0.52 3.50 9.61
C ALA A 28 -0.93 4.64 8.68
N GLY A 29 -1.25 5.79 9.25
CA GLY A 29 -1.59 7.01 8.53
C GLY A 29 -3.00 7.07 7.99
N GLU A 30 -3.93 6.23 8.47
CA GLU A 30 -5.35 6.37 8.12
C GLU A 30 -6.03 7.45 8.99
N CYS A 31 -5.56 7.65 10.23
CA CYS A 31 -6.06 8.68 11.15
C CYS A 31 -5.57 10.11 10.89
N HIS A 32 -5.11 10.43 9.68
CA HIS A 32 -4.43 11.71 9.37
C HIS A 32 -3.13 11.93 10.17
N CYS A 33 -2.48 10.84 10.57
CA CYS A 33 -1.34 10.80 11.47
C CYS A 33 -0.03 10.43 10.73
N PRO A 34 0.66 11.36 10.03
CA PRO A 34 1.88 11.03 9.29
C PRO A 34 3.01 10.48 10.17
N GLN A 35 3.05 10.88 11.45
CA GLN A 35 4.01 10.35 12.43
C GLN A 35 3.91 8.84 12.62
N ASN A 36 2.72 8.25 12.47
CA ASN A 36 2.54 6.80 12.60
C ASN A 36 3.16 6.04 11.43
N ILE A 37 3.12 6.65 10.23
CA ILE A 37 3.80 6.12 9.03
C ILE A 37 5.31 6.23 9.24
N ALA A 38 5.80 7.39 9.67
CA ALA A 38 7.23 7.60 9.91
C ALA A 38 7.79 6.61 10.95
N GLU A 39 7.04 6.35 12.01
CA GLU A 39 7.41 5.36 13.03
C GLU A 39 7.37 3.93 12.47
N ALA A 40 6.36 3.56 11.69
CA ALA A 40 6.29 2.25 11.04
C ALA A 40 7.49 2.01 10.11
N VAL A 41 7.87 3.03 9.32
CA VAL A 41 9.07 2.99 8.48
C VAL A 41 10.34 2.89 9.32
N ARG A 42 10.46 3.67 10.40
CA ARG A 42 11.62 3.63 11.33
C ARG A 42 11.77 2.27 11.99
N LEU A 43 10.68 1.59 12.31
CA LEU A 43 10.66 0.24 12.87
C LEU A 43 10.97 -0.84 11.83
N GLY A 44 11.14 -0.50 10.55
CA GLY A 44 11.48 -1.45 9.49
C GLY A 44 10.33 -2.38 9.11
N ILE A 45 9.08 -1.90 9.22
CA ILE A 45 7.92 -2.68 8.78
C ILE A 45 7.92 -2.76 7.24
N PRO A 46 7.84 -3.96 6.65
CA PRO A 46 8.04 -4.13 5.21
C PRO A 46 6.83 -3.69 4.38
N ARG A 47 5.63 -3.69 4.96
CA ARG A 47 4.39 -3.25 4.30
C ARG A 47 3.55 -2.36 5.21
N ILE A 48 3.00 -1.29 4.67
CA ILE A 48 2.12 -0.37 5.39
C ILE A 48 0.75 -0.34 4.71
N GLY A 49 -0.29 -0.61 5.50
CA GLY A 49 -1.68 -0.43 5.14
C GLY A 49 -2.04 1.05 5.03
N HIS A 50 -2.64 1.44 3.91
CA HIS A 50 -3.11 2.79 3.58
C HIS A 50 -2.02 3.84 3.36
N ALA A 51 -1.26 4.21 4.40
CA ALA A 51 -0.33 5.34 4.39
C ALA A 51 -0.94 6.67 3.91
N THR A 52 -2.25 6.86 4.03
CA THR A 52 -2.97 7.99 3.42
C THR A 52 -2.43 9.36 3.83
N ALA A 53 -2.06 9.50 5.10
CA ALA A 53 -1.51 10.73 5.68
C ALA A 53 -0.13 11.13 5.14
N CYS A 54 0.51 10.35 4.26
CA CYS A 54 1.69 10.82 3.53
C CYS A 54 1.35 11.79 2.38
N PHE A 55 0.07 12.04 2.13
CA PHE A 55 -0.36 13.13 1.25
C PHE A 55 0.25 14.47 1.72
N ASP A 56 0.85 15.20 0.78
CA ASP A 56 1.58 16.45 1.03
C ASP A 56 2.78 16.32 2.00
N GLN A 57 3.38 15.12 2.10
CA GLN A 57 4.56 14.85 2.91
C GLN A 57 5.73 14.34 2.06
N PRO A 58 6.39 15.19 1.24
CA PRO A 58 7.41 14.75 0.29
C PRO A 58 8.61 14.04 0.96
N ALA A 59 9.08 14.53 2.10
CA ALA A 59 10.18 13.89 2.84
C ALA A 59 9.80 12.50 3.41
N LEU A 60 8.54 12.32 3.79
CA LEU A 60 8.05 11.02 4.25
C LEU A 60 7.92 10.03 3.09
N ILE A 61 7.44 10.51 1.93
CA ILE A 61 7.38 9.70 0.70
C ILE A 61 8.79 9.26 0.27
N GLU A 62 9.76 10.18 0.27
CA GLU A 62 11.16 9.86 0.02
C GLU A 62 11.63 8.77 0.98
N LYS A 63 11.31 8.88 2.27
CA LYS A 63 11.71 7.86 3.24
C LYS A 63 11.10 6.49 2.97
N ILE A 64 9.83 6.43 2.58
CA ILE A 64 9.14 5.18 2.19
C ILE A 64 9.86 4.52 1.00
N VAL A 65 10.25 5.32 0.01
CA VAL A 65 10.97 4.83 -1.18
C VAL A 65 12.36 4.31 -0.80
N GLU A 66 13.11 5.07 -0.01
CA GLU A 66 14.46 4.70 0.46
C GLU A 66 14.47 3.36 1.20
N THR A 67 13.48 3.11 2.07
CA THR A 67 13.40 1.86 2.82
C THR A 67 12.80 0.71 2.03
N GLY A 68 12.29 0.99 0.82
CA GLY A 68 11.63 0.00 -0.04
C GLY A 68 10.35 -0.58 0.58
N THR A 69 9.71 0.16 1.50
CA THR A 69 8.46 -0.23 2.15
C THR A 69 7.31 -0.24 1.14
N THR A 70 6.56 -1.34 1.07
CA THR A 70 5.41 -1.45 0.17
C THR A 70 4.18 -0.79 0.79
N VAL A 71 3.48 0.05 0.03
CA VAL A 71 2.25 0.73 0.45
C VAL A 71 1.02 0.01 -0.14
N GLU A 72 0.15 -0.46 0.74
CA GLU A 72 -1.10 -1.15 0.39
C GLU A 72 -2.24 -0.12 0.29
N LEU A 73 -2.52 0.37 -0.92
CA LEU A 73 -3.49 1.45 -1.16
C LEU A 73 -4.93 0.92 -1.32
N CYS A 74 -5.88 1.59 -0.67
CA CYS A 74 -7.30 1.22 -0.64
C CYS A 74 -8.19 2.44 -0.92
N LEU A 75 -8.35 2.79 -2.21
CA LEU A 75 -8.94 4.07 -2.63
C LEU A 75 -10.37 4.25 -2.10
N THR A 76 -11.24 3.29 -2.36
CA THR A 76 -12.66 3.40 -1.96
C THR A 76 -12.82 3.44 -0.45
N SER A 77 -12.06 2.60 0.27
CA SER A 77 -12.05 2.61 1.73
C SER A 77 -11.64 3.99 2.26
N ASN A 78 -10.52 4.55 1.79
CA ASN A 78 -10.02 5.83 2.29
C ASN A 78 -10.92 7.03 2.00
N LEU A 79 -11.67 7.01 0.89
CA LEU A 79 -12.68 8.04 0.62
C LEU A 79 -13.90 7.89 1.55
N GLN A 80 -14.35 6.66 1.82
CA GLN A 80 -15.49 6.39 2.70
C GLN A 80 -15.18 6.67 4.17
N THR A 81 -13.98 6.33 4.64
CA THR A 81 -13.50 6.62 6.00
C THR A 81 -13.08 8.08 6.18
N LYS A 82 -13.01 8.85 5.08
CA LYS A 82 -12.50 10.23 5.02
C LYS A 82 -11.03 10.36 5.41
N ALA A 83 -10.28 9.25 5.40
CA ALA A 83 -8.83 9.27 5.51
C ALA A 83 -8.20 10.12 4.39
N ALA A 84 -8.74 10.00 3.17
CA ALA A 84 -8.59 11.00 2.12
C ALA A 84 -9.94 11.69 1.92
N ARG A 85 -10.01 13.02 1.99
CA ARG A 85 -11.29 13.73 1.85
C ARG A 85 -11.70 13.89 0.40
N THR A 86 -10.73 13.86 -0.52
CA THR A 86 -10.94 13.96 -1.96
C THR A 86 -9.96 13.06 -2.72
N LEU A 87 -10.20 12.84 -4.01
CA LEU A 87 -9.24 12.16 -4.89
C LEU A 87 -7.88 12.87 -4.94
N ALA A 88 -7.86 14.20 -4.82
CA ALA A 88 -6.62 14.97 -4.83
C ALA A 88 -5.79 14.75 -3.56
N GLU A 89 -6.44 14.44 -2.44
CA GLU A 89 -5.79 14.15 -1.16
C GLU A 89 -5.35 12.68 -1.04
N PHE A 90 -5.63 11.84 -2.03
CA PHE A 90 -5.17 10.47 -2.03
C PHE A 90 -3.71 10.40 -2.52
N PRO A 91 -2.76 9.82 -1.77
CA PRO A 91 -1.32 9.97 -2.03
C PRO A 91 -0.81 9.21 -3.26
N TYR A 92 -1.68 8.52 -4.00
CA TYR A 92 -1.33 7.67 -5.13
C TYR A 92 -0.42 8.34 -6.15
N GLN A 93 -0.77 9.54 -6.65
CA GLN A 93 0.00 10.19 -7.71
C GLN A 93 1.41 10.58 -7.23
N ALA A 94 1.52 11.06 -5.98
CA ALA A 94 2.81 11.44 -5.40
C ALA A 94 3.69 10.21 -5.17
N LEU A 95 3.15 9.14 -4.58
CA LEU A 95 3.84 7.88 -4.39
C LEU A 95 4.30 7.26 -5.72
N LYS A 96 3.42 7.23 -6.73
CA LYS A 96 3.72 6.73 -8.07
C LYS A 96 4.86 7.51 -8.70
N LYS A 97 4.79 8.86 -8.68
CA LYS A 97 5.82 9.74 -9.24
C LYS A 97 7.17 9.55 -8.56
N ALA A 98 7.17 9.29 -7.26
CA ALA A 98 8.39 9.03 -6.49
C ALA A 98 8.97 7.62 -6.67
N GLY A 99 8.28 6.72 -7.39
CA GLY A 99 8.73 5.34 -7.59
C GLY A 99 8.50 4.43 -6.37
N ALA A 100 7.54 4.77 -5.49
CA ALA A 100 7.20 3.91 -4.37
C ALA A 100 6.61 2.56 -4.83
N LYS A 101 6.87 1.51 -4.04
CA LYS A 101 6.24 0.20 -4.23
C LYS A 101 4.79 0.27 -3.77
N ILE A 102 3.86 0.31 -4.72
CA ILE A 102 2.42 0.42 -4.45
C ILE A 102 1.72 -0.87 -4.83
N THR A 103 0.67 -1.23 -4.07
CA THR A 103 -0.32 -2.26 -4.43
C THR A 103 -1.74 -1.69 -4.35
N ILE A 104 -2.68 -2.22 -5.15
CA ILE A 104 -4.09 -1.79 -5.18
C ILE A 104 -4.96 -2.87 -4.53
N ASN A 105 -5.74 -2.47 -3.53
CA ASN A 105 -6.46 -3.37 -2.64
C ASN A 105 -7.89 -2.84 -2.42
N THR A 106 -8.80 -3.75 -2.04
CA THR A 106 -10.18 -3.37 -1.72
C THR A 106 -10.37 -2.94 -0.27
N ASP A 107 -9.44 -3.30 0.61
CA ASP A 107 -9.68 -3.36 2.05
C ASP A 107 -10.94 -4.23 2.32
N ASN A 108 -12.08 -3.61 2.63
CA ASN A 108 -13.32 -4.31 2.94
C ASN A 108 -14.27 -4.40 1.73
N ARG A 109 -14.43 -5.59 1.12
CA ARG A 109 -15.33 -5.76 -0.05
C ARG A 109 -16.80 -5.48 0.26
N THR A 110 -17.32 -5.94 1.40
CA THR A 110 -18.75 -5.83 1.74
C THR A 110 -19.11 -4.46 2.31
N VAL A 111 -18.32 -3.96 3.27
CA VAL A 111 -18.53 -2.63 3.87
C VAL A 111 -18.37 -1.53 2.82
N SER A 112 -17.33 -1.61 1.98
CA SER A 112 -17.11 -0.61 0.93
C SER A 112 -17.92 -0.84 -0.34
N ASN A 113 -18.71 -1.91 -0.39
CA ASN A 113 -19.47 -2.36 -1.56
C ASN A 113 -18.60 -2.33 -2.83
N THR A 114 -17.48 -3.06 -2.80
CA THR A 114 -16.53 -3.07 -3.92
C THR A 114 -15.82 -4.39 -4.22
N THR A 115 -15.16 -4.43 -5.39
CA THR A 115 -14.35 -5.53 -5.90
C THR A 115 -13.02 -5.00 -6.42
N LEU A 116 -12.03 -5.89 -6.58
CA LEU A 116 -10.72 -5.50 -7.12
C LEU A 116 -10.84 -4.91 -8.53
N THR A 117 -11.69 -5.48 -9.38
CA THR A 117 -11.97 -4.95 -10.73
C THR A 117 -12.53 -3.52 -10.68
N GLN A 118 -13.43 -3.23 -9.73
CA GLN A 118 -13.95 -1.88 -9.56
C GLN A 118 -12.88 -0.90 -9.06
N GLU A 119 -12.00 -1.32 -8.15
CA GLU A 119 -10.85 -0.48 -7.76
C GLU A 119 -10.00 -0.14 -8.99
N TYR A 120 -9.63 -1.13 -9.80
CA TYR A 120 -8.85 -0.89 -11.02
C TYR A 120 -9.53 0.09 -11.97
N GLN A 121 -10.83 -0.07 -12.21
CA GLN A 121 -11.61 0.86 -13.02
C GLN A 121 -11.57 2.28 -12.45
N ARG A 122 -11.69 2.45 -11.13
CA ARG A 122 -11.60 3.76 -10.47
C ARG A 122 -10.22 4.38 -10.62
N TYR A 123 -9.14 3.60 -10.47
CA TYR A 123 -7.77 4.11 -10.67
C TYR A 123 -7.53 4.55 -12.11
N GLN A 124 -8.09 3.84 -13.09
CA GLN A 124 -8.02 4.22 -14.49
C GLN A 124 -8.81 5.52 -14.74
N GLN A 125 -10.05 5.60 -14.25
CA GLN A 125 -10.93 6.76 -14.47
C GLN A 125 -10.45 8.03 -13.75
N ALA A 126 -9.99 7.90 -12.50
CA ALA A 126 -9.60 9.04 -11.68
C ALA A 126 -8.18 9.55 -11.98
N PHE A 127 -7.26 8.66 -12.33
CA PHE A 127 -5.83 9.00 -12.43
C PHE A 127 -5.20 8.67 -13.80
N GLY A 128 -5.95 8.09 -14.73
CA GLY A 128 -5.39 7.64 -16.01
C GLY A 128 -4.40 6.49 -15.86
N THR A 129 -4.55 5.66 -14.81
CA THR A 129 -3.66 4.53 -14.55
C THR A 129 -3.66 3.56 -15.73
N THR A 130 -2.46 3.26 -16.26
CA THR A 130 -2.29 2.47 -17.49
C THR A 130 -2.12 0.98 -17.20
N ALA A 131 -2.22 0.15 -18.24
CA ALA A 131 -1.93 -1.29 -18.13
C ALA A 131 -0.50 -1.56 -17.64
N ALA A 132 0.48 -0.76 -18.09
CA ALA A 132 1.86 -0.87 -17.63
C ALA A 132 2.02 -0.54 -16.13
N ASP A 133 1.27 0.47 -15.64
CA ASP A 133 1.23 0.77 -14.20
C ASP A 133 0.63 -0.38 -13.40
N PHE A 134 -0.50 -0.93 -13.86
CA PHE A 134 -1.15 -2.06 -13.20
C PHE A 134 -0.25 -3.30 -13.17
N LEU A 135 0.51 -3.58 -14.25
CA LEU A 135 1.52 -4.64 -14.25
C LEU A 135 2.56 -4.40 -13.15
N ALA A 136 3.12 -3.19 -13.06
CA ALA A 136 4.11 -2.85 -12.04
C ALA A 136 3.55 -3.02 -10.61
N PHE A 137 2.32 -2.58 -10.34
CA PHE A 137 1.70 -2.75 -9.02
C PHE A 137 1.37 -4.21 -8.69
N ASN A 138 1.05 -5.02 -9.69
CA ASN A 138 0.84 -6.46 -9.50
C ASN A 138 2.15 -7.21 -9.25
N LEU A 139 3.24 -6.82 -9.90
CA LEU A 139 4.57 -7.34 -9.60
C LEU A 139 5.00 -6.97 -8.16
N ASN A 140 4.78 -5.71 -7.75
CA ASN A 140 4.99 -5.30 -6.36
C ASN A 140 4.16 -6.16 -5.37
N THR A 141 2.93 -6.50 -5.74
CA THR A 141 2.05 -7.35 -4.92
C THR A 141 2.65 -8.75 -4.73
N ILE A 142 3.16 -9.36 -5.81
CA ILE A 142 3.81 -10.67 -5.75
C ILE A 142 5.08 -10.62 -4.89
N ASP A 143 5.92 -9.60 -5.09
CA ASP A 143 7.17 -9.47 -4.34
C ASP A 143 6.91 -9.25 -2.85
N ALA A 144 5.87 -8.49 -2.52
CA ALA A 144 5.45 -8.21 -1.14
C ALA A 144 4.62 -9.35 -0.51
N ALA A 145 4.16 -10.34 -1.27
CA ALA A 145 3.33 -11.42 -0.73
C ALA A 145 4.09 -12.28 0.29
N PHE A 146 3.39 -12.71 1.35
CA PHE A 146 3.94 -13.61 2.37
C PHE A 146 3.72 -15.07 1.98
N ILE A 147 4.32 -15.43 0.84
CA ILE A 147 4.26 -16.76 0.23
C ILE A 147 5.68 -17.21 -0.17
N PRO A 148 5.91 -18.52 -0.38
CA PRO A 148 7.19 -19.04 -0.85
C PRO A 148 7.67 -18.41 -2.17
N ASP A 149 8.99 -18.31 -2.34
CA ASP A 149 9.60 -17.72 -3.55
C ASP A 149 9.30 -18.49 -4.84
N ALA A 150 9.09 -19.81 -4.73
CA ALA A 150 8.67 -20.63 -5.86
C ALA A 150 7.29 -20.21 -6.39
N ASP A 151 6.35 -19.92 -5.48
CA ASP A 151 5.02 -19.43 -5.84
C ASP A 151 5.10 -18.02 -6.42
N LYS A 152 5.94 -17.15 -5.84
CA LYS A 152 6.19 -15.82 -6.41
C LYS A 152 6.72 -15.91 -7.84
N LYS A 153 7.70 -16.78 -8.11
CA LYS A 153 8.25 -16.98 -9.44
C LYS A 153 7.15 -17.41 -10.42
N SER A 154 6.37 -18.43 -10.05
CA SER A 154 5.27 -18.94 -10.87
C SER A 154 4.26 -17.82 -11.21
N LEU A 155 3.86 -17.03 -10.21
CA LEU A 155 2.94 -15.92 -10.40
C LEU A 155 3.51 -14.81 -11.28
N ARG A 156 4.80 -14.47 -11.16
CA ARG A 156 5.44 -13.47 -12.03
C ARG A 156 5.45 -13.93 -13.48
N ASP A 157 5.82 -15.19 -13.72
CA ASP A 157 5.88 -15.75 -15.07
C ASP A 157 4.49 -15.73 -15.72
N GLN A 158 3.45 -16.14 -14.98
CA GLN A 158 2.06 -16.08 -15.44
C GLN A 158 1.62 -14.64 -15.73
N LEU A 159 1.90 -13.71 -14.81
CA LEU A 159 1.49 -12.31 -14.95
C LEU A 159 2.13 -11.66 -16.19
N HIS A 160 3.41 -11.92 -16.46
CA HIS A 160 4.06 -11.44 -17.67
C HIS A 160 3.41 -11.99 -18.95
N GLN A 161 3.01 -13.27 -18.94
CA GLN A 161 2.29 -13.86 -20.07
C GLN A 161 0.92 -13.21 -20.28
N ASP A 162 0.15 -13.01 -19.21
CA ASP A 162 -1.19 -12.40 -19.28
C ASP A 162 -1.14 -10.95 -19.77
N TYR A 163 -0.09 -10.20 -19.39
CA TYR A 163 0.10 -8.81 -19.79
C TYR A 163 0.78 -8.63 -21.16
N ALA A 164 1.31 -9.69 -21.77
CA ALA A 164 2.05 -9.61 -23.04
C ALA A 164 1.23 -9.02 -24.21
N THR A 165 -0.10 -9.05 -24.11
CA THR A 165 -1.01 -8.50 -25.14
C THR A 165 -1.27 -6.99 -24.95
N TYR A 166 -0.87 -6.42 -23.81
CA TYR A 166 -1.17 -5.04 -23.41
C TYR A 166 0.07 -4.14 -23.31
N CYS A 167 1.27 -4.70 -23.52
CA CYS A 167 2.56 -4.02 -23.45
C CYS A 167 3.25 -3.99 -24.82
#